data_AF-A0A448WJH7-F1
#
_entry.id   AF-A0A448WJH7-F1
#
_cell.length_a   1.000
_cell.length_b   1.000
_cell.length_c   1.000
_cell.angle_alpha   90.00
_cell.angle_beta   90.00
_cell.angle_gamma   90.00
#
_symmetry.space_group_name_H-M   'P 1'
#
loop_
_entity.id
_entity.type
_entity.pdbx_description
1 polymer ?
#
loop_
_entity_poly.entity_id
_entity_poly.type
_entity_poly.pdbx_seq_one_letter_code
_entity_poly.pdbx_strand_id
1 'polypeptide(L)'
;MRHELVSDTICFYYGLIAACTSLLHNIFIVHHIDAFLTVFGISKSAFWIGELVFLIWNSLNDPLFGWLTDRHLFNNKNVNTVAYRSCIISLTAPAFAIAFLFTWNPCMLQHLPGIRFALVICFYDSALTMLVLQHDALLADLAITSKDRIRLGTAATFGQALAASGIMIVTPWREGYPAAAGILPFTFRCLCTLMAVLSCLGLWVGATMIAKCFPYRKGFTEKVDWEGHLCKDNL
;
A
#
# COMPACT_ATOMS: atom_id res chain seq x y z
N MET A 1 -29.31 14.53 14.09
CA MET A 1 -29.11 13.48 13.07
C MET A 1 -28.26 12.38 13.68
N ARG A 2 -28.81 11.16 13.82
CA ARG A 2 -28.07 10.03 14.38
C ARG A 2 -27.13 9.55 13.27
N HIS A 3 -25.84 9.89 13.35
CA HIS A 3 -24.86 9.40 12.39
C HIS A 3 -24.82 7.88 12.51
N GLU A 4 -25.18 7.17 11.44
CA GLU A 4 -25.03 5.72 11.40
C GLU A 4 -23.53 5.42 11.42
N LEU A 5 -23.13 4.51 12.30
CA LEU A 5 -21.73 4.09 12.39
C LEU A 5 -21.31 3.41 11.07
N VAL A 6 -20.01 3.43 10.77
CA VAL A 6 -19.46 2.77 9.57
C VAL A 6 -19.87 1.28 9.55
N SER A 7 -20.28 0.77 8.39
CA SER A 7 -20.71 -0.63 8.25
C SER A 7 -19.57 -1.60 8.56
N ASP A 8 -19.87 -2.75 9.18
CA ASP A 8 -18.90 -3.82 9.43
C ASP A 8 -18.22 -4.31 8.15
N THR A 9 -18.92 -4.27 7.03
CA THR A 9 -18.38 -4.60 5.70
C THR A 9 -17.23 -3.67 5.31
N ILE A 10 -17.36 -2.37 5.56
CA ILE A 10 -16.30 -1.39 5.27
C ILE A 10 -15.12 -1.62 6.20
N CYS A 11 -15.37 -1.88 7.49
CA CYS A 11 -14.32 -2.22 8.46
C CYS A 11 -13.54 -3.47 8.03
N PHE A 12 -14.23 -4.51 7.56
CA PHE A 12 -13.60 -5.73 7.07
C PHE A 12 -12.66 -5.45 5.88
N TYR A 13 -13.13 -4.74 4.84
CA TYR A 13 -12.30 -4.45 3.68
C TYR A 13 -11.17 -3.47 3.99
N TYR A 14 -11.39 -2.51 4.89
CA TYR A 14 -10.35 -1.60 5.36
C TYR A 14 -9.25 -2.36 6.11
N GLY A 15 -9.63 -3.34 6.94
CA GLY A 15 -8.72 -4.25 7.61
C GLY A 15 -8.00 -5.20 6.65
N LEU A 16 -8.67 -5.68 5.60
CA LEU A 16 -8.08 -6.51 4.55
C LEU A 16 -6.97 -5.75 3.80
N ILE A 17 -7.18 -4.48 3.45
CA ILE A 17 -6.16 -3.64 2.80
C ILE A 17 -4.93 -3.52 3.70
N ALA A 18 -5.14 -3.26 5.00
CA ALA A 18 -4.05 -3.20 5.98
C ALA A 18 -3.31 -4.54 6.09
N ALA A 19 -4.05 -5.65 6.16
CA ALA A 19 -3.48 -7.00 6.23
C ALA A 19 -2.59 -7.32 5.02
N CYS A 20 -3.07 -7.08 3.79
CA CYS A 20 -2.31 -7.35 2.58
C CYS A 20 -1.07 -6.46 2.43
N THR A 21 -1.19 -5.18 2.82
CA THR A 21 -0.06 -4.24 2.81
C THR A 21 1.02 -4.71 3.79
N SER A 22 0.63 -4.99 5.04
CA SER A 22 1.56 -5.44 6.07
C SER A 22 2.13 -6.83 5.80
N LEU A 23 1.42 -7.72 5.12
CA LEU A 23 1.92 -9.07 4.81
C LEU A 23 3.20 -8.99 3.97
N LEU A 24 3.17 -8.23 2.88
CA LEU A 24 4.35 -8.04 2.03
C LEU A 24 5.42 -7.20 2.73
N HIS A 25 5.00 -6.14 3.43
CA HIS A 25 5.92 -5.24 4.12
C HIS A 25 6.74 -5.93 5.21
N ASN A 26 6.09 -6.75 6.03
CA ASN A 26 6.74 -7.51 7.09
C ASN A 26 7.79 -8.48 6.54
N ILE A 27 7.48 -9.19 5.45
CA ILE A 27 8.43 -10.11 4.81
C ILE A 27 9.60 -9.32 4.20
N PHE A 28 9.30 -8.20 3.54
CA PHE A 28 10.32 -7.34 2.93
C PHE A 28 11.30 -6.82 3.99
N ILE A 29 10.83 -6.15 5.06
CA ILE A 29 11.68 -5.60 6.11
C ILE A 29 12.59 -6.67 6.71
N VAL A 30 12.06 -7.86 7.02
CA VAL A 30 12.83 -8.91 7.69
C VAL A 30 13.90 -9.51 6.77
N HIS A 31 13.58 -9.76 5.49
CA HIS A 31 14.43 -10.59 4.63
C HIS A 31 15.24 -9.82 3.58
N HIS A 32 14.91 -8.58 3.24
CA HIS A 32 15.55 -7.90 2.11
C HIS A 32 17.04 -7.63 2.34
N ILE A 33 17.44 -7.07 3.49
CA ILE A 33 18.84 -6.74 3.80
C ILE A 33 19.69 -8.00 3.75
N ASP A 34 19.25 -9.05 4.43
CA ASP A 34 19.93 -10.33 4.47
C ASP A 34 20.06 -10.94 3.06
N ALA A 35 19.00 -10.93 2.25
CA ALA A 35 19.06 -11.44 0.88
C ALA A 35 20.09 -10.69 0.01
N PHE A 36 20.16 -9.36 0.11
CA PHE A 36 21.10 -8.57 -0.68
C PHE A 36 22.56 -8.73 -0.22
N LEU A 37 22.80 -8.79 1.10
CA LEU A 37 24.14 -8.97 1.65
C LEU A 37 24.67 -10.39 1.47
N THR A 38 23.85 -11.41 1.76
CA THR A 38 24.32 -12.81 1.82
C THR A 38 24.17 -13.57 0.50
N VAL A 39 23.08 -13.38 -0.25
CA VAL A 39 22.81 -14.16 -1.47
C VAL A 39 23.29 -13.42 -2.70
N PHE A 40 22.92 -12.14 -2.85
CA PHE A 40 23.34 -11.33 -4.00
C PHE A 40 24.75 -10.76 -3.84
N GLY A 41 25.32 -10.80 -2.63
CA GLY A 41 26.73 -10.48 -2.38
C GLY A 41 27.09 -9.03 -2.67
N ILE A 42 26.24 -8.07 -2.29
CA ILE A 42 26.59 -6.65 -2.45
C ILE A 42 27.78 -6.27 -1.54
N SER A 43 28.68 -5.46 -2.06
CA SER A 43 29.75 -4.87 -1.25
C SER A 43 29.18 -3.92 -0.20
N LYS A 44 29.87 -3.79 0.95
CA LYS A 44 29.47 -2.88 2.04
C LYS A 44 29.35 -1.42 1.57
N SER A 45 30.24 -0.96 0.70
CA SER A 45 30.19 0.41 0.15
C SER A 45 28.94 0.62 -0.71
N ALA A 46 28.64 -0.33 -1.60
CA ALA A 46 27.44 -0.26 -2.43
C ALA A 46 26.14 -0.30 -1.59
N PHE A 47 26.12 -1.08 -0.50
CA PHE A 47 25.00 -1.09 0.44
C PHE A 47 24.76 0.30 1.04
N TRP A 48 25.78 0.92 1.65
CA TRP A 48 25.64 2.25 2.27
C TRP A 48 25.29 3.35 1.27
N ILE A 49 25.84 3.29 0.05
CA ILE A 49 25.46 4.22 -1.02
C ILE A 49 23.99 4.02 -1.40
N GLY A 50 23.53 2.78 -1.52
CA GLY A 50 22.14 2.45 -1.80
C GLY A 50 21.19 2.97 -0.72
N GLU A 51 21.52 2.74 0.55
CA GLU A 51 20.76 3.26 1.70
C GLU A 51 20.73 4.79 1.75
N LEU A 52 21.85 5.46 1.42
CA LEU A 52 21.89 6.92 1.34
C LEU A 52 20.98 7.45 0.21
N VAL A 53 21.00 6.81 -0.95
CA VAL A 53 20.10 7.15 -2.06
C VAL A 53 18.64 6.92 -1.65
N PHE A 54 18.37 5.81 -0.97
CA PHE A 54 17.05 5.50 -0.45
C PHE A 54 16.56 6.53 0.57
N LEU A 55 17.41 6.97 1.50
CA LEU A 55 17.07 8.02 2.47
C LEU A 55 16.65 9.32 1.78
N ILE A 56 17.42 9.75 0.77
CA ILE A 56 17.10 10.93 -0.03
C ILE A 56 15.76 10.71 -0.75
N TRP A 57 15.59 9.56 -1.41
CA TRP A 57 14.37 9.23 -2.12
C TRP A 57 13.14 9.26 -1.19
N ASN A 58 13.20 8.57 -0.05
CA ASN A 58 12.12 8.48 0.92
C ASN A 58 11.70 9.87 1.43
N SER A 59 12.66 10.76 1.71
CA SER A 59 12.37 12.14 2.13
C SER A 59 11.64 12.99 1.07
N LEU A 60 11.79 12.64 -0.22
CA LEU A 60 11.11 13.30 -1.34
C LEU A 60 9.79 12.61 -1.69
N ASN A 61 9.73 11.29 -1.56
CA ASN A 61 8.65 10.42 -1.96
C ASN A 61 7.34 10.78 -1.24
N ASP A 62 7.38 10.91 0.09
CA ASP A 62 6.20 11.20 0.92
C ASP A 62 5.51 12.53 0.56
N PRO A 63 6.19 13.70 0.53
CA PRO A 63 5.54 14.96 0.16
C PRO A 63 5.13 14.99 -1.32
N LEU A 64 5.90 14.36 -2.21
CA LEU A 64 5.61 14.33 -3.64
C LEU A 64 4.31 13.58 -3.92
N PHE A 65 4.15 12.38 -3.37
CA PHE A 65 2.96 11.57 -3.62
C PHE A 65 1.74 12.10 -2.88
N GLY A 66 1.90 12.60 -1.66
CA GLY A 66 0.80 13.29 -0.97
C GLY A 66 0.26 14.46 -1.79
N TRP A 67 1.14 15.32 -2.31
CA TRP A 67 0.73 16.43 -3.17
C TRP A 67 0.13 15.97 -4.49
N LEU A 68 0.76 15.00 -5.18
CA LEU A 68 0.30 14.51 -6.48
C LEU A 68 -1.12 13.94 -6.41
N THR A 69 -1.42 13.18 -5.35
CA THR A 69 -2.69 12.48 -5.22
C THR A 69 -3.82 13.43 -4.84
N ASP A 70 -3.51 14.41 -3.98
CA ASP A 70 -4.49 15.35 -3.47
C ASP A 70 -4.71 16.54 -4.44
N ARG A 71 -3.74 16.86 -5.31
CA ARG A 71 -3.88 17.89 -6.36
C ARG A 71 -5.12 17.70 -7.22
N HIS A 72 -5.43 16.46 -7.58
CA HIS A 72 -6.63 16.15 -8.37
C HIS A 72 -7.92 16.42 -7.59
N LEU A 73 -7.93 16.17 -6.28
CA LEU A 73 -9.08 16.44 -5.40
C LEU A 73 -9.30 17.95 -5.22
N PHE A 74 -8.23 18.75 -5.12
CA PHE A 74 -8.34 20.21 -5.03
C PHE A 74 -8.93 20.85 -6.30
N ASN A 75 -8.56 20.33 -7.47
CA ASN A 75 -9.03 20.84 -8.75
C ASN A 75 -10.47 20.42 -9.10
N ASN A 76 -11.00 19.38 -8.45
CA ASN A 76 -12.28 18.77 -8.80
C ASN A 76 -13.12 18.47 -7.54
N LYS A 77 -13.89 19.48 -7.10
CA LYS A 77 -14.72 19.40 -5.88
C LYS A 77 -15.86 18.37 -5.94
N ASN A 78 -16.22 17.89 -7.13
CA ASN A 78 -17.30 16.93 -7.33
C ASN A 78 -16.85 15.46 -7.25
N VAL A 79 -15.57 15.20 -6.97
CA VAL A 79 -15.03 13.84 -6.88
C VAL A 79 -15.34 13.25 -5.51
N ASN A 80 -15.88 12.03 -5.51
CA ASN A 80 -15.99 11.24 -4.29
C ASN A 80 -14.58 10.80 -3.84
N THR A 81 -14.08 11.42 -2.76
CA THR A 81 -12.72 11.20 -2.24
C THR A 81 -12.48 9.73 -1.91
N VAL A 82 -13.42 9.10 -1.19
CA VAL A 82 -13.35 7.68 -0.80
C VAL A 82 -13.19 6.76 -2.02
N ALA A 83 -14.02 6.95 -3.05
CA ALA A 83 -13.95 6.13 -4.26
C ALA A 83 -12.66 6.38 -5.06
N TYR A 84 -12.21 7.63 -5.12
CA TYR A 84 -10.95 8.00 -5.79
C TYR A 84 -9.73 7.39 -5.10
N ARG A 85 -9.61 7.53 -3.77
CA ARG A 85 -8.51 6.93 -2.99
C ARG A 85 -8.50 5.42 -3.11
N SER A 86 -9.67 4.80 -3.01
CA SER A 86 -9.84 3.36 -3.22
C SER A 86 -9.42 2.93 -4.64
N CYS A 87 -9.74 3.73 -5.66
CA CYS A 87 -9.28 3.45 -7.02
C CYS A 87 -7.74 3.50 -7.11
N ILE A 88 -7.09 4.49 -6.50
CA ILE A 88 -5.62 4.57 -6.47
C ILE A 88 -5.01 3.36 -5.75
N ILE A 89 -5.56 2.93 -4.61
CA ILE A 89 -5.10 1.72 -3.91
C ILE A 89 -5.17 0.51 -4.85
N SER A 90 -6.31 0.34 -5.55
CA SER A 90 -6.50 -0.76 -6.49
C SER A 90 -5.53 -0.73 -7.68
N LEU A 91 -5.17 0.47 -8.15
CA LEU A 91 -4.23 0.67 -9.26
C LEU A 91 -2.77 0.47 -8.82
N THR A 92 -2.46 0.77 -7.56
CA THR A 92 -1.11 0.65 -7.00
C THR A 92 -0.80 -0.79 -6.57
N ALA A 93 -1.82 -1.60 -6.27
CA ALA A 93 -1.64 -2.98 -5.82
C ALA A 93 -0.77 -3.87 -6.74
N PRO A 94 -0.93 -3.85 -8.09
CA PRO A 94 -0.03 -4.58 -8.98
C PRO A 94 1.41 -4.06 -8.93
N ALA A 95 1.60 -2.73 -8.88
CA ALA A 95 2.93 -2.13 -8.80
C ALA A 95 3.66 -2.55 -7.52
N PHE A 96 2.96 -2.57 -6.39
CA PHE A 96 3.50 -3.03 -5.11
C PHE A 96 3.89 -4.51 -5.13
N ALA A 97 3.02 -5.38 -5.69
CA ALA A 97 3.33 -6.80 -5.83
C ALA A 97 4.53 -7.05 -6.77
N ILE A 98 4.62 -6.31 -7.88
CA ILE A 98 5.73 -6.38 -8.83
C ILE A 98 7.04 -5.91 -8.16
N ALA A 99 7.01 -4.79 -7.43
CA ALA A 99 8.16 -4.29 -6.69
C ALA A 99 8.67 -5.31 -5.67
N PHE A 100 7.74 -5.92 -4.91
CA PHE A 100 8.07 -7.01 -4.00
C PHE A 100 8.73 -8.19 -4.72
N LEU A 101 8.16 -8.65 -5.84
CA LEU A 101 8.70 -9.76 -6.63
C LEU A 101 10.09 -9.49 -7.22
N PHE A 102 10.39 -8.24 -7.60
CA PHE A 102 11.71 -7.85 -8.10
C PHE A 102 12.82 -7.97 -7.04
N THR A 103 12.46 -7.88 -5.76
CA THR A 103 13.38 -8.13 -4.64
C THR A 103 13.94 -9.54 -4.70
N TRP A 104 13.07 -10.53 -4.91
CA TRP A 104 13.43 -11.94 -4.78
C TRP A 104 13.99 -12.56 -6.06
N ASN A 105 13.72 -11.95 -7.22
CA ASN A 105 14.08 -12.49 -8.53
C ASN A 105 15.20 -11.65 -9.19
N PRO A 106 16.39 -12.22 -9.45
CA PRO A 106 17.50 -11.51 -10.10
C PRO A 106 17.31 -11.39 -11.61
N CYS A 107 16.12 -11.00 -12.10
CA CYS A 107 15.86 -10.91 -13.53
C CYS A 107 16.49 -9.65 -14.18
N MET A 108 16.75 -8.61 -13.39
CA MET A 108 17.25 -7.31 -13.86
C MET A 108 18.58 -6.97 -13.18
N LEU A 109 19.51 -6.33 -13.91
CA LEU A 109 20.81 -5.84 -13.38
C LEU A 109 21.61 -6.91 -12.61
N GLN A 110 21.67 -8.14 -13.14
CA GLN A 110 22.42 -9.26 -12.52
C GLN A 110 23.89 -8.93 -12.23
N HIS A 111 24.53 -8.17 -13.12
CA HIS A 111 25.95 -7.80 -13.01
C HIS A 111 26.20 -6.54 -12.16
N LEU A 112 25.14 -5.85 -11.72
CA LEU A 112 25.22 -4.58 -10.98
C LEU A 112 24.34 -4.63 -9.72
N PRO A 113 24.68 -5.50 -8.74
CA PRO A 113 23.80 -5.81 -7.63
C PRO A 113 23.57 -4.62 -6.68
N GLY A 114 24.52 -3.66 -6.61
CA GLY A 114 24.35 -2.41 -5.86
C GLY A 114 23.34 -1.43 -6.47
N ILE A 115 23.36 -1.26 -7.79
CA ILE A 115 22.36 -0.41 -8.48
C ILE A 115 21.00 -1.08 -8.43
N ARG A 116 20.94 -2.40 -8.62
CA ARG A 116 19.72 -3.19 -8.44
C ARG A 116 19.14 -2.99 -7.04
N PHE A 117 19.96 -3.07 -6.00
CA PHE A 117 19.54 -2.84 -4.62
C PHE A 117 18.86 -1.47 -4.46
N ALA A 118 19.54 -0.39 -4.87
CA ALA A 118 18.99 0.96 -4.79
C ALA A 118 17.67 1.13 -5.58
N LEU A 119 17.58 0.57 -6.78
CA LEU A 119 16.34 0.63 -7.59
C LEU A 119 15.19 -0.14 -6.93
N VAL A 120 15.46 -1.34 -6.42
CA VAL A 120 14.43 -2.18 -5.78
C VAL A 120 13.88 -1.50 -4.54
N ILE A 121 14.75 -1.00 -3.63
CA ILE A 121 14.29 -0.36 -2.40
C ILE A 121 13.52 0.94 -2.69
N CYS A 122 13.97 1.76 -3.64
CA CYS A 122 13.26 3.00 -3.99
C CYS A 122 11.92 2.71 -4.68
N PHE A 123 11.87 1.74 -5.61
CA PHE A 123 10.63 1.39 -6.29
C PHE A 123 9.62 0.75 -5.34
N TYR A 124 10.09 -0.11 -4.44
CA TYR A 124 9.27 -0.72 -3.40
C TYR A 124 8.70 0.32 -2.45
N ASP A 125 9.54 1.24 -1.97
CA ASP A 125 9.12 2.35 -1.10
C ASP A 125 8.10 3.26 -1.79
N SER A 126 8.29 3.59 -3.07
CA SER A 126 7.29 4.38 -3.80
C SER A 126 5.93 3.71 -3.86
N ALA A 127 5.89 2.41 -4.18
CA ALA A 127 4.62 1.68 -4.20
C ALA A 127 4.00 1.58 -2.80
N LEU A 128 4.83 1.40 -1.76
CA LEU A 128 4.39 1.34 -0.37
C LEU A 128 3.85 2.69 0.11
N THR A 129 4.59 3.78 -0.05
CA THR A 129 4.17 5.15 0.29
C THR A 129 2.84 5.49 -0.37
N MET A 130 2.72 5.21 -1.67
CA MET A 130 1.48 5.46 -2.41
C MET A 130 0.30 4.67 -1.80
N LEU A 131 0.47 3.40 -1.41
CA LEU A 131 -0.58 2.63 -0.73
C LEU A 131 -0.92 3.17 0.66
N VAL A 132 0.10 3.39 1.49
CA VAL A 132 -0.08 3.80 2.90
C VAL A 132 -0.71 5.18 2.99
N LEU A 133 -0.25 6.16 2.20
CA LEU A 133 -0.84 7.49 2.17
C LEU A 133 -2.34 7.46 1.83
N GLN A 134 -2.75 6.62 0.87
CA GLN A 134 -4.17 6.51 0.53
C GLN A 134 -4.96 5.77 1.59
N HIS A 135 -4.39 4.76 2.24
CA HIS A 135 -5.05 4.03 3.33
C HIS A 135 -5.27 4.94 4.55
N ASP A 136 -4.26 5.72 4.94
CA ASP A 136 -4.35 6.66 6.06
C ASP A 136 -5.32 7.81 5.76
N ALA A 137 -5.30 8.35 4.54
CA ALA A 137 -6.26 9.37 4.16
C ALA A 137 -7.69 8.82 4.04
N LEU A 138 -7.84 7.56 3.61
CA LEU A 138 -9.13 6.86 3.59
C LEU A 138 -9.70 6.68 5.00
N LEU A 139 -8.85 6.48 6.03
CA LEU A 139 -9.30 6.49 7.43
C LEU A 139 -9.97 7.81 7.78
N ALA A 140 -9.35 8.93 7.41
CA ALA A 140 -9.88 10.26 7.70
C ALA A 140 -11.18 10.53 6.93
N ASP A 141 -11.26 10.09 5.68
CA ASP A 141 -12.46 10.23 4.84
C ASP A 141 -13.65 9.37 5.33
N LEU A 142 -13.38 8.19 5.90
CA LEU A 142 -14.42 7.29 6.42
C LEU A 142 -14.82 7.59 7.88
N ALA A 143 -13.89 8.09 8.70
CA ALA A 143 -14.10 8.27 10.12
C ALA A 143 -14.55 9.69 10.49
N ILE A 144 -15.85 9.95 10.37
CA ILE A 144 -16.47 11.22 10.79
C ILE A 144 -16.50 11.35 12.32
N THR A 145 -16.67 10.22 13.04
CA THR A 145 -16.69 10.19 14.51
C THR A 145 -15.49 9.46 15.10
N SER A 146 -15.13 9.77 16.35
CA SER A 146 -14.07 9.03 17.07
C SER A 146 -14.36 7.54 17.21
N LYS A 147 -15.64 7.15 17.29
CA LYS A 147 -16.05 5.74 17.36
C LYS A 147 -15.77 5.00 16.04
N ASP A 148 -16.02 5.65 14.91
CA ASP A 148 -15.72 5.07 13.59
C ASP A 148 -14.21 4.92 13.39
N ARG A 149 -13.42 5.91 13.83
CA ARG A 149 -11.95 5.84 13.79
C ARG A 149 -11.42 4.65 14.59
N ILE A 150 -11.98 4.39 15.78
CA ILE A 150 -11.59 3.24 16.62
C ILE A 150 -11.96 1.91 15.95
N ARG A 151 -13.14 1.81 15.32
CA ARG A 151 -13.57 0.57 14.66
C ARG A 151 -12.72 0.25 13.45
N LEU A 152 -12.47 1.23 12.59
CA LEU A 152 -11.59 1.10 11.42
C LEU A 152 -10.15 0.80 11.85
N GLY A 153 -9.63 1.52 12.84
CA GLY A 153 -8.30 1.29 13.41
C GLY A 153 -8.14 -0.11 14.00
N THR A 154 -9.12 -0.57 14.79
CA THR A 154 -9.12 -1.93 15.34
C THR A 154 -9.12 -3.00 14.24
N ALA A 155 -9.94 -2.83 13.20
CA ALA A 155 -9.99 -3.75 12.07
C ALA A 155 -8.65 -3.80 11.32
N ALA A 156 -8.01 -2.64 11.10
CA ALA A 156 -6.66 -2.57 10.53
C ALA A 156 -5.63 -3.27 11.41
N THR A 157 -5.58 -2.98 12.71
CA THR A 157 -4.63 -3.62 13.64
C THR A 157 -4.79 -5.14 13.66
N PHE A 158 -6.02 -5.65 13.67
CA PHE A 158 -6.27 -7.08 13.60
C PHE A 158 -5.76 -7.68 12.29
N GLY A 159 -6.01 -7.02 11.16
CA GLY A 159 -5.46 -7.41 9.86
C GLY A 159 -3.93 -7.45 9.84
N GLN A 160 -3.28 -6.43 10.38
CA GLN A 160 -1.81 -6.37 10.48
C GLN A 160 -1.24 -7.46 11.39
N ALA A 161 -1.90 -7.79 12.50
CA ALA A 161 -1.50 -8.86 13.39
C ALA A 161 -1.55 -10.24 12.68
N LEU A 162 -2.63 -10.50 11.91
CA LEU A 162 -2.71 -11.71 11.09
C LEU A 162 -1.60 -11.76 10.03
N ALA A 163 -1.27 -10.61 9.43
CA ALA A 163 -0.24 -10.51 8.41
C ALA A 163 1.17 -10.87 8.92
N ALA A 164 1.45 -10.70 10.22
CA ALA A 164 2.72 -11.10 10.84
C ALA A 164 2.98 -12.62 10.74
N SER A 165 1.92 -13.44 10.64
CA SER A 165 2.06 -14.89 10.41
C SER A 165 2.78 -15.23 9.09
N GLY A 166 2.76 -14.33 8.11
CA GLY A 166 3.46 -14.52 6.84
C GLY A 166 4.97 -14.67 7.00
N ILE A 167 5.57 -13.95 7.95
CA ILE A 167 7.00 -14.12 8.29
C ILE A 167 7.25 -15.55 8.77
N MET A 168 6.42 -16.04 9.70
CA MET A 168 6.56 -17.39 10.26
C MET A 168 6.47 -18.49 9.20
N ILE A 169 5.67 -18.28 8.15
CA ILE A 169 5.52 -19.22 7.05
C ILE A 169 6.76 -19.21 6.14
N VAL A 170 7.35 -18.03 5.87
CA VAL A 170 8.42 -17.86 4.87
C VAL A 170 9.82 -18.10 5.46
N THR A 171 10.07 -17.67 6.70
CA THR A 171 11.41 -17.71 7.32
C THR A 171 12.06 -19.10 7.35
N PRO A 172 11.36 -20.21 7.67
CA PRO A 172 11.98 -21.54 7.66
C PRO A 172 12.53 -21.97 6.29
N TRP A 173 12.00 -21.40 5.21
CA TRP A 173 12.44 -21.69 3.84
C TRP A 173 13.55 -20.76 3.34
N ARG A 174 13.92 -19.76 4.16
CA ARG A 174 15.05 -18.86 3.91
C ARG A 174 16.36 -19.44 4.43
N GLU A 175 16.31 -20.05 5.62
CA GLU A 175 17.47 -20.55 6.35
C GLU A 175 18.12 -21.76 5.66
N GLY A 176 19.45 -21.85 5.73
CA GLY A 176 20.20 -23.05 5.28
C GLY A 176 20.73 -23.02 3.84
N TYR A 177 20.70 -21.89 3.13
CA TYR A 177 21.28 -21.78 1.78
C TYR A 177 22.69 -21.17 1.77
N PRO A 178 23.58 -21.63 0.86
CA PRO A 178 24.95 -21.14 0.78
C PRO A 178 24.98 -19.64 0.44
N ALA A 179 25.86 -18.91 1.14
CA ALA A 179 26.17 -17.53 0.81
C ALA A 179 26.72 -17.43 -0.62
N ALA A 180 26.43 -16.31 -1.30
CA ALA A 180 26.83 -16.02 -2.68
C ALA A 180 26.27 -16.98 -3.76
N ALA A 181 25.17 -17.69 -3.48
CA ALA A 181 24.48 -18.51 -4.49
C ALA A 181 23.91 -17.69 -5.67
N GLY A 182 23.76 -16.37 -5.53
CA GLY A 182 23.21 -15.47 -6.56
C GLY A 182 21.70 -15.64 -6.82
N ILE A 183 21.08 -16.70 -6.28
CA ILE A 183 19.66 -17.01 -6.43
C ILE A 183 19.08 -17.51 -5.10
N LEU A 184 17.90 -17.01 -4.75
CA LEU A 184 17.16 -17.47 -3.58
C LEU A 184 16.52 -18.85 -3.81
N PRO A 185 16.20 -19.59 -2.72
CA PRO A 185 15.58 -20.90 -2.81
C PRO A 185 14.30 -20.87 -3.63
N PHE A 186 14.07 -21.91 -4.45
CA PHE A 186 12.85 -21.99 -5.26
C PHE A 186 11.58 -21.95 -4.39
N THR A 187 11.55 -22.70 -3.28
CA THR A 187 10.40 -22.72 -2.37
C THR A 187 10.12 -21.35 -1.76
N PHE A 188 11.15 -20.64 -1.29
CA PHE A 188 11.04 -19.28 -0.77
C PHE A 188 10.42 -18.35 -1.82
N ARG A 189 10.95 -18.36 -3.05
CA ARG A 189 10.44 -17.52 -4.15
C ARG A 189 9.00 -17.85 -4.52
N CYS A 190 8.63 -19.13 -4.52
CA CYS A 190 7.25 -19.57 -4.77
C CYS A 190 6.29 -19.09 -3.67
N LEU A 191 6.67 -19.18 -2.40
CA LEU A 191 5.87 -18.68 -1.28
C LEU A 191 5.72 -17.16 -1.34
N CYS A 192 6.80 -16.43 -1.56
CA CYS A 192 6.76 -14.98 -1.76
C CYS A 192 5.88 -14.60 -2.97
N THR A 193 5.92 -15.37 -4.05
CA THR A 193 5.08 -15.14 -5.23
C THR A 193 3.61 -15.38 -4.94
N LEU A 194 3.29 -16.46 -4.22
CA LEU A 194 1.94 -16.73 -3.77
C LEU A 194 1.41 -15.60 -2.88
N MET A 195 2.20 -15.14 -1.90
CA MET A 195 1.83 -14.04 -1.01
C MET A 195 1.66 -12.71 -1.78
N ALA A 196 2.50 -12.45 -2.78
CA ALA A 196 2.37 -11.29 -3.65
C ALA A 196 1.06 -11.30 -4.44
N VAL A 197 0.70 -12.45 -5.03
CA VAL A 197 -0.57 -12.61 -5.76
C VAL A 197 -1.77 -12.46 -4.83
N LEU A 198 -1.74 -13.12 -3.67
CA LEU A 198 -2.82 -13.01 -2.67
C LEU A 198 -2.99 -11.57 -2.18
N SER A 199 -1.89 -10.86 -1.92
CA SER A 199 -1.93 -9.47 -1.46
C SER A 199 -2.41 -8.53 -2.55
N CYS A 200 -1.98 -8.72 -3.80
CA CYS A 200 -2.46 -7.94 -4.93
C CYS A 200 -3.98 -8.10 -5.11
N LEU A 201 -4.48 -9.34 -5.09
CA LEU A 201 -5.90 -9.63 -5.19
C LEU A 201 -6.69 -9.07 -4.00
N GLY A 202 -6.16 -9.22 -2.77
CA GLY A 202 -6.79 -8.71 -1.56
C GLY A 202 -6.88 -7.18 -1.53
N LEU A 203 -5.82 -6.49 -1.93
CA LEU A 203 -5.83 -5.02 -2.09
C LEU A 203 -6.83 -4.58 -3.16
N TRP A 204 -6.83 -5.24 -4.32
CA TRP A 204 -7.75 -4.91 -5.40
C TRP A 204 -9.22 -5.15 -5.00
N VAL A 205 -9.53 -6.29 -4.38
CA VAL A 205 -10.88 -6.60 -3.89
C VAL A 205 -11.29 -5.63 -2.78
N GLY A 206 -10.46 -5.45 -1.76
CA GLY A 206 -10.77 -4.58 -0.62
C GLY A 206 -11.06 -3.15 -1.09
N ALA A 207 -10.22 -2.62 -1.96
CA ALA A 207 -10.37 -1.25 -2.45
C ALA A 207 -11.58 -1.11 -3.41
N THR A 208 -11.79 -2.03 -4.34
CA THR A 208 -12.95 -1.97 -5.24
C THR A 208 -14.28 -2.13 -4.52
N MET A 209 -14.34 -2.92 -3.45
CA MET A 209 -15.56 -3.06 -2.65
C MET A 209 -15.87 -1.82 -1.83
N ILE A 210 -14.86 -1.17 -1.23
CA ILE A 210 -15.05 0.14 -0.58
C ILE A 210 -15.53 1.16 -1.61
N ALA A 211 -14.90 1.24 -2.78
CA ALA A 211 -15.31 2.18 -3.84
C ALA A 211 -16.78 1.99 -4.27
N LYS A 212 -17.26 0.74 -4.36
CA LYS A 212 -18.65 0.42 -4.72
C LYS A 212 -19.68 0.87 -3.67
N CYS A 213 -19.29 0.96 -2.40
CA CYS A 213 -20.17 1.49 -1.34
C CYS A 213 -20.36 3.02 -1.46
N PHE A 214 -19.48 3.70 -2.21
CA PHE A 214 -19.48 5.15 -2.36
C PHE A 214 -19.51 5.54 -3.86
N PRO A 215 -20.54 5.14 -4.62
CA PRO A 215 -20.61 5.46 -6.04
C PRO A 215 -20.69 6.98 -6.26
N TYR A 216 -20.16 7.43 -7.39
CA TYR A 216 -20.28 8.81 -7.83
C TYR A 216 -21.76 9.21 -7.91
N ARG A 217 -22.17 10.20 -7.11
CA ARG A 217 -23.48 10.84 -7.27
C ARG A 217 -23.39 11.76 -8.49
N LYS A 218 -23.83 11.28 -9.66
CA LYS A 218 -24.19 12.19 -10.76
C LYS A 218 -25.41 13.00 -10.29
N GLY A 219 -25.19 14.24 -9.90
CA GLY A 219 -26.27 15.17 -9.58
C GLY A 219 -26.09 15.89 -8.25
N PHE A 220 -25.20 16.86 -8.24
CA PHE A 220 -25.49 18.14 -7.61
C PHE A 220 -25.00 19.20 -8.59
N THR A 221 -25.75 19.38 -9.69
CA THR A 221 -25.81 20.72 -10.26
C THR A 221 -26.47 21.55 -9.18
N GLU A 222 -25.68 22.18 -8.32
CA GLU A 222 -26.09 23.43 -7.71
C GLU A 222 -26.55 24.29 -8.87
N LYS A 223 -27.87 24.36 -9.09
CA LYS A 223 -28.43 25.54 -9.72
C LYS A 223 -28.12 26.64 -8.74
N VAL A 224 -27.00 27.32 -8.94
CA VAL A 224 -26.81 28.66 -8.44
C VAL A 224 -27.89 29.48 -9.13
N ASP A 225 -29.02 29.65 -8.47
CA ASP A 225 -29.98 30.67 -8.86
C ASP A 225 -29.30 32.01 -8.57
N TRP A 226 -29.24 32.89 -9.57
CA TRP A 226 -28.47 34.13 -9.52
C TRP A 226 -29.03 35.18 -8.53
N GLU A 227 -29.98 34.80 -7.67
CA GLU A 227 -30.70 35.71 -6.77
C GLU A 227 -30.48 35.47 -5.27
N GLY A 228 -29.53 34.61 -4.85
CA GLY A 228 -29.03 34.63 -3.47
C GLY A 228 -30.06 34.34 -2.37
N HIS A 229 -31.17 33.66 -2.67
CA HIS A 229 -32.15 33.24 -1.68
C HIS A 229 -32.06 31.73 -1.39
N LEU A 230 -31.76 31.39 -0.14
CA LEU A 230 -31.82 30.03 0.41
C LEU A 230 -33.27 29.54 0.42
N CYS A 231 -33.64 28.66 -0.52
CA CYS A 231 -34.91 27.95 -0.44
C CYS A 231 -34.82 26.85 0.63
N LYS A 232 -35.55 27.03 1.72
CA LYS A 232 -35.84 25.98 2.70
C LYS A 232 -37.01 25.16 2.17
N ASP A 233 -36.76 23.95 1.71
CA ASP A 233 -37.85 23.03 1.40
C ASP A 233 -38.07 22.07 2.57
N ASN A 234 -39.15 22.36 3.31
CA ASN A 234 -39.86 21.40 4.14
C ASN A 234 -40.68 20.50 3.21
N LEU A 235 -40.40 19.20 3.19
CA LEU A 235 -41.35 18.07 3.22
C LEU A 235 -40.61 16.73 3.15
#